data_AF-A0A6B0SPP8-F1
#
_entry.id   AF-A0A6B0SPP8-F1
#
_cell.length_a   1.000
_cell.length_b   1.000
_cell.length_c   1.000
_cell.angle_alpha   90.00
_cell.angle_beta   90.00
_cell.angle_gamma   90.00
#
_symmetry.space_group_name_H-M   'P 1'
#
loop_
_entity.id
_entity.type
_entity.pdbx_description
1 polymer ?
#
loop_
_entity_poly.entity_id
_entity_poly.type
_entity_poly.pdbx_seq_one_letter_code
_entity_poly.pdbx_strand_id
1 'polypeptide(L)'
;MTGFLDAYAGTDDLNEQYGLLKDEIARLRGRRDDIEFFDEDAVEADVRRLNERVDGDLLVVLANDYGRPRAYRPEGVSSAAQNVLRAAILANKYDDTNDDLNDLRRAILDEHPAVHKVLVAEYTEDGVRYHLPEGSNDATNFVTVREMVGLVDYTTNSFQAAGLSVTY
;
A
#
# COMPACT_ATOMS: atom_id res chain seq x y z
N MET A 1 -0.51 2.50 22.68
CA MET A 1 -0.09 3.25 21.48
C MET A 1 0.02 4.77 21.75
N THR A 2 -0.37 5.26 22.92
CA THR A 2 -0.38 6.69 23.28
C THR A 2 1.02 7.27 23.50
N GLY A 3 1.91 6.58 24.23
CA GLY A 3 3.24 7.12 24.57
C GLY A 3 4.18 7.41 23.39
N PHE A 4 4.12 6.65 22.29
CA PHE A 4 4.88 6.96 21.08
C PHE A 4 4.31 8.18 20.36
N LEU A 5 2.98 8.22 20.15
CA LEU A 5 2.33 9.32 19.45
C LEU A 5 2.50 10.65 20.20
N ASP A 6 2.40 10.63 21.53
CA ASP A 6 2.61 11.81 22.36
C ASP A 6 4.07 12.31 22.30
N ALA A 7 5.04 11.41 22.30
CA ALA A 7 6.46 11.76 22.19
C ALA A 7 6.82 12.24 20.77
N TYR A 8 6.28 11.60 19.74
CA TYR A 8 6.54 11.93 18.33
C TYR A 8 5.92 13.27 17.93
N ALA A 9 4.68 13.54 18.36
CA ALA A 9 4.00 14.81 18.09
C ALA A 9 4.53 15.97 18.95
N GLY A 10 5.16 15.68 20.08
CA GLY A 10 5.68 16.68 21.03
C GLY A 10 7.13 17.13 20.77
N THR A 11 7.85 16.53 19.82
CA THR A 11 9.21 16.97 19.47
C THR A 11 9.24 17.74 18.15
N ASP A 12 9.94 18.87 18.15
CA ASP A 12 10.17 19.70 16.97
C ASP A 12 11.53 19.40 16.29
N ASP A 13 12.35 18.50 16.85
CA ASP A 13 13.62 18.07 16.26
C ASP A 13 13.40 16.88 15.31
N LEU A 14 13.64 17.11 14.03
CA LEU A 14 13.51 16.11 12.98
C LEU A 14 14.40 14.88 13.20
N ASN A 15 15.58 15.01 13.81
CA ASN A 15 16.44 13.88 14.10
C ASN A 15 15.90 13.05 15.27
N GLU A 16 15.29 13.71 16.25
CA GLU A 16 14.65 13.04 17.38
C GLU A 16 13.37 12.32 16.94
N GLN A 17 12.54 12.95 16.09
CA GLN A 17 11.40 12.30 15.43
C GLN A 17 11.83 11.04 14.68
N TYR A 18 12.93 11.12 13.93
CA TYR A 18 13.46 9.98 13.20
C TYR A 18 13.95 8.85 14.13
N GLY A 19 14.59 9.19 15.25
CA GLY A 19 14.99 8.24 16.28
C GLY A 19 13.79 7.51 16.90
N LEU A 20 12.77 8.26 17.32
CA LEU A 20 11.54 7.73 17.90
C LEU A 20 10.81 6.78 16.92
N LEU A 21 10.76 7.16 15.63
CA LEU A 21 10.16 6.33 14.59
C LEU A 21 10.93 5.02 14.42
N LYS A 22 12.26 5.07 14.40
CA LYS A 22 13.12 3.88 14.25
C LYS A 22 12.95 2.91 15.41
N ASP A 23 12.86 3.43 16.64
CA ASP A 23 12.69 2.63 17.85
C ASP A 23 11.30 2.00 17.92
N GLU A 24 10.26 2.74 17.53
CA GLU A 24 8.90 2.20 17.44
C GLU A 24 8.81 1.11 16.36
N ILE A 25 9.41 1.31 15.18
CA ILE A 25 9.50 0.28 14.15
C ILE A 25 10.23 -0.97 14.68
N ALA A 26 11.32 -0.81 15.43
CA ALA A 26 12.04 -1.93 16.02
C ALA A 26 11.20 -2.68 17.07
N ARG A 27 10.47 -1.94 17.92
CA ARG A 27 9.55 -2.51 18.91
C ARG A 27 8.41 -3.29 18.26
N LEU A 28 7.79 -2.71 17.23
CA LEU A 28 6.72 -3.34 16.45
C LEU A 28 7.22 -4.61 15.75
N ARG A 29 8.43 -4.58 15.18
CA ARG A 29 9.10 -5.76 14.60
C ARG A 29 9.47 -6.83 15.65
N GLY A 30 9.80 -6.43 16.88
CA GLY A 30 10.10 -7.36 17.98
C GLY A 30 8.87 -8.12 18.50
N ARG A 31 7.66 -7.74 18.09
CA ARG A 31 6.40 -8.41 18.43
C ARG A 31 5.84 -9.25 17.28
N ARG A 32 6.68 -9.56 16.28
CA ARG A 32 6.29 -10.27 15.04
C ARG A 32 5.48 -11.53 15.26
N ASP A 33 5.76 -12.26 16.33
CA ASP A 33 5.11 -13.54 16.64
C ASP A 33 3.71 -13.37 17.27
N ASP A 34 3.38 -12.17 17.77
CA ASP A 34 2.06 -11.83 18.33
C ASP A 34 1.18 -11.05 17.33
N ILE A 35 1.67 -10.82 16.12
CA ILE A 35 0.99 -10.01 15.11
C ILE A 35 0.17 -10.92 14.18
N GLU A 36 -1.13 -10.71 14.19
CA GLU A 36 -2.03 -11.27 13.19
C GLU A 36 -1.76 -10.58 11.84
N PHE A 37 -1.32 -11.38 10.85
CA PHE A 37 -1.17 -10.93 9.47
C PHE A 37 -2.49 -11.14 8.73
N PHE A 38 -2.75 -10.35 7.68
CA PHE A 38 -3.89 -10.60 6.80
C PHE A 38 -3.75 -11.96 6.10
N ASP A 39 -4.88 -12.62 5.88
CA ASP A 39 -4.97 -13.86 5.12
C ASP A 39 -4.76 -13.54 3.62
N GLU A 40 -3.62 -13.99 3.07
CA GLU A 40 -3.23 -13.69 1.69
C GLU A 40 -4.18 -14.32 0.67
N ASP A 41 -4.75 -15.49 0.98
CA ASP A 41 -5.66 -16.21 0.07
C ASP A 41 -7.04 -15.55 0.08
N ALA A 42 -7.51 -15.08 1.25
CA ALA A 42 -8.75 -14.31 1.34
C ALA A 42 -8.64 -12.97 0.58
N VAL A 43 -7.52 -12.26 0.76
CA VAL A 43 -7.23 -11.03 0.01
C VAL A 43 -7.17 -11.29 -1.49
N GLU A 44 -6.51 -12.39 -1.92
CA GLU A 44 -6.46 -12.77 -3.33
C GLU A 44 -7.87 -12.95 -3.92
N ALA A 45 -8.73 -13.70 -3.22
CA ALA A 45 -10.09 -13.96 -3.64
C ALA A 45 -10.92 -12.68 -3.77
N ASP A 46 -10.77 -11.75 -2.82
CA ASP A 46 -11.47 -10.46 -2.88
C ASP A 46 -10.94 -9.55 -3.97
N VAL A 47 -9.63 -9.48 -4.18
CA VAL A 47 -9.04 -8.73 -5.30
C VAL A 47 -9.54 -9.28 -6.64
N ARG A 48 -9.57 -10.61 -6.81
CA ARG A 48 -10.11 -11.26 -8.02
C ARG A 48 -11.57 -10.86 -8.26
N ARG A 49 -12.40 -10.87 -7.21
CA ARG A 49 -13.80 -10.44 -7.28
C ARG A 49 -13.95 -8.95 -7.61
N LEU A 50 -13.11 -8.09 -7.04
CA LEU A 50 -13.13 -6.65 -7.29
C LEU A 50 -12.65 -6.29 -8.70
N ASN A 51 -11.80 -7.12 -9.32
CA ASN A 51 -11.36 -6.95 -10.71
C ASN A 51 -12.55 -6.92 -11.69
N GLU A 52 -13.65 -7.61 -11.40
CA GLU A 52 -14.86 -7.61 -12.23
C GLU A 52 -15.59 -6.25 -12.26
N ARG A 53 -15.16 -5.27 -11.44
CA ARG A 53 -15.76 -3.94 -11.32
C ARG A 53 -15.00 -2.86 -12.10
N VAL A 54 -13.89 -3.20 -12.74
CA VAL A 54 -13.10 -2.29 -13.59
C VAL A 54 -13.10 -2.81 -15.02
N ASP A 55 -12.87 -1.92 -16.00
CA ASP A 55 -12.88 -2.29 -17.42
C ASP A 55 -11.56 -2.96 -17.84
N GLY A 56 -10.44 -2.56 -17.23
CA GLY A 56 -9.10 -3.12 -17.39
C GLY A 56 -8.71 -4.13 -16.31
N ASP A 57 -7.41 -4.15 -16.00
CA ASP A 57 -6.78 -5.07 -15.06
C ASP A 57 -6.50 -4.37 -13.71
N LEU A 58 -7.04 -4.92 -12.62
CA LEU A 58 -6.87 -4.38 -11.29
C LEU A 58 -5.51 -4.77 -10.70
N LEU A 59 -4.67 -3.77 -10.44
CA LEU A 59 -3.43 -3.90 -9.70
C LEU A 59 -3.64 -3.41 -8.27
N VAL A 60 -3.33 -4.25 -7.28
CA VAL A 60 -3.45 -3.90 -5.87
C VAL A 60 -2.11 -4.07 -5.18
N VAL A 61 -1.62 -3.00 -4.55
CA VAL A 61 -0.40 -3.03 -3.76
C VAL A 61 -0.75 -2.73 -2.31
N LEU A 62 -0.43 -3.64 -1.41
CA LEU A 62 -0.83 -3.53 -0.01
C LEU A 62 0.22 -4.00 0.98
N ALA A 63 0.07 -3.56 2.22
CA ALA A 63 0.91 -3.95 3.34
C ALA A 63 0.18 -3.72 4.66
N ASN A 64 0.68 -4.36 5.71
CA ASN A 64 0.45 -3.94 7.08
C ASN A 64 1.63 -3.11 7.59
N ASP A 65 1.46 -2.41 8.71
CA ASP A 65 2.51 -1.55 9.29
C ASP A 65 3.72 -2.32 9.82
N TYR A 66 3.58 -3.63 10.01
CA TYR A 66 4.58 -4.51 10.57
C TYR A 66 5.50 -5.15 9.51
N GLY A 67 5.20 -4.91 8.23
CA GLY A 67 5.90 -5.48 7.09
C GLY A 67 5.26 -6.79 6.62
N ARG A 68 4.56 -6.71 5.49
CA ARG A 68 4.21 -7.81 4.57
C ARG A 68 3.75 -7.21 3.25
N PRO A 69 4.67 -6.65 2.46
CA PRO A 69 4.31 -6.05 1.19
C PRO A 69 3.85 -7.13 0.20
N ARG A 70 2.72 -6.88 -0.45
CA ARG A 70 2.18 -7.70 -1.54
C ARG A 70 1.69 -6.84 -2.68
N ALA A 71 1.95 -7.30 -3.89
CA ALA A 71 1.38 -6.76 -5.11
C ALA A 71 0.60 -7.86 -5.82
N TYR A 72 -0.69 -7.63 -6.03
CA TYR A 72 -1.61 -8.53 -6.71
C TYR A 72 -1.85 -8.02 -8.13
N ARG A 73 -1.86 -8.93 -9.11
CA ARG A 73 -2.19 -8.65 -10.52
C ARG A 73 -2.91 -9.85 -11.15
N PRO A 74 -3.73 -9.68 -12.19
CA PRO A 74 -4.37 -10.80 -12.87
C PRO A 74 -3.37 -11.77 -13.51
N GLU A 75 -3.75 -13.04 -13.63
CA GLU A 75 -3.06 -14.02 -14.44
C GLU A 75 -2.97 -13.55 -15.92
N GLY A 76 -1.75 -13.52 -16.47
CA GLY A 76 -1.47 -12.99 -17.82
C GLY A 76 -0.95 -11.55 -17.82
N VAL A 77 -1.14 -10.78 -16.74
CA VAL A 77 -0.56 -9.45 -16.60
C VAL A 77 0.89 -9.53 -16.13
N SER A 78 1.79 -9.00 -16.95
CA SER A 78 3.22 -8.97 -16.63
C SER A 78 3.51 -8.08 -15.42
N SER A 79 4.56 -8.43 -14.66
CA SER A 79 5.08 -7.53 -13.61
C SER A 79 5.55 -6.18 -14.17
N ALA A 80 5.76 -6.06 -15.47
CA ALA A 80 5.98 -4.79 -16.16
C ALA A 80 4.83 -3.78 -15.92
N ALA A 81 3.59 -4.22 -15.75
CA ALA A 81 2.46 -3.33 -15.44
C ALA A 81 2.65 -2.58 -14.12
N GLN A 82 3.28 -3.21 -13.13
CA GLN A 82 3.63 -2.57 -11.86
C GLN A 82 4.69 -1.47 -12.04
N ASN A 83 5.59 -1.62 -13.04
CA ASN A 83 6.53 -0.55 -13.40
C ASN A 83 5.83 0.64 -14.09
N VAL A 84 4.77 0.39 -14.86
CA VAL A 84 3.94 1.45 -15.46
C VAL A 84 3.24 2.24 -14.34
N LEU A 85 2.64 1.54 -13.38
CA LEU A 85 2.06 2.13 -12.17
C LEU A 85 3.09 2.98 -11.40
N ARG A 86 4.27 2.42 -11.15
CA ARG A 86 5.37 3.13 -10.49
C ARG A 86 5.75 4.42 -11.24
N ALA A 87 5.88 4.35 -12.56
CA ALA A 87 6.21 5.52 -13.38
C ALA A 87 5.13 6.60 -13.32
N ALA A 88 3.85 6.21 -13.36
CA ALA A 88 2.72 7.14 -13.26
C ALA A 88 2.64 7.83 -11.89
N ILE A 89 2.92 7.10 -10.81
CA ILE A 89 3.02 7.65 -9.45
C ILE A 89 4.21 8.62 -9.35
N LEU A 90 5.37 8.30 -9.95
CA LEU A 90 6.51 9.22 -9.93
C LEU A 90 6.25 10.52 -10.70
N ALA A 91 5.44 10.45 -11.76
CA ALA A 91 5.10 11.61 -12.59
C ALA A 91 4.08 12.55 -11.91
N ASN A 92 2.98 12.01 -11.40
CA ASN A 92 1.85 12.82 -10.90
C ASN A 92 1.73 12.84 -9.38
N LYS A 93 2.36 11.89 -8.68
CA LYS A 93 2.35 11.64 -7.22
C LYS A 93 0.97 11.46 -6.59
N TYR A 94 0.09 12.43 -6.72
CA TYR A 94 -1.22 12.42 -6.10
C TYR A 94 -2.29 12.49 -7.18
N ASP A 95 -3.27 11.59 -7.06
CA ASP A 95 -4.46 11.57 -7.90
C ASP A 95 -5.60 11.00 -7.05
N ASP A 96 -6.45 11.88 -6.51
CA ASP A 96 -7.65 11.54 -5.76
C ASP A 96 -8.93 11.57 -6.60
N THR A 97 -8.82 11.81 -7.91
CA THR A 97 -9.98 12.03 -8.78
C THR A 97 -10.72 10.74 -9.15
N ASN A 98 -10.07 9.59 -9.00
CA ASN A 98 -10.60 8.27 -9.31
C ASN A 98 -11.41 7.69 -8.12
N ASP A 99 -12.61 8.22 -7.88
CA ASP A 99 -13.47 7.85 -6.74
C ASP A 99 -13.86 6.36 -6.73
N ASP A 100 -14.06 5.77 -7.91
CA ASP A 100 -14.39 4.36 -8.04
C ASP A 100 -13.25 3.45 -7.55
N LEU A 101 -11.99 3.81 -7.81
CA LEU A 101 -10.83 3.11 -7.26
C LEU A 101 -10.68 3.31 -5.74
N ASN A 102 -11.10 4.47 -5.23
CA ASN A 102 -11.16 4.70 -3.79
C ASN A 102 -12.19 3.80 -3.11
N ASP A 103 -13.33 3.56 -3.76
CA ASP A 103 -14.34 2.62 -3.25
C ASP A 103 -13.82 1.18 -3.19
N LEU A 104 -13.04 0.75 -4.19
CA LEU A 104 -12.36 -0.55 -4.15
C LEU A 104 -11.33 -0.59 -3.01
N ARG A 105 -10.55 0.48 -2.86
CA ARG A 105 -9.56 0.60 -1.77
C ARG A 105 -10.22 0.49 -0.39
N ARG A 106 -11.34 1.17 -0.18
CA ARG A 106 -12.11 1.11 1.08
C ARG A 106 -12.65 -0.29 1.33
N ALA A 107 -13.20 -0.94 0.30
CA ALA A 107 -13.69 -2.31 0.43
C ALA A 107 -12.60 -3.29 0.91
N ILE A 108 -11.36 -3.17 0.40
CA ILE A 108 -10.23 -4.00 0.85
C ILE A 108 -9.87 -3.71 2.31
N LEU A 109 -9.84 -2.44 2.71
CA LEU A 109 -9.52 -2.06 4.09
C LEU A 109 -10.59 -2.49 5.09
N ASP A 110 -11.86 -2.41 4.70
CA ASP A 110 -12.99 -2.81 5.53
C ASP A 110 -13.06 -4.34 5.71
N GLU A 111 -12.83 -5.10 4.65
CA GLU A 111 -12.86 -6.57 4.66
C GLU A 111 -11.61 -7.18 5.31
N HIS A 112 -10.47 -6.50 5.21
CA HIS A 112 -9.20 -6.97 5.76
C HIS A 112 -8.58 -5.97 6.76
N PRO A 113 -9.07 -5.92 8.01
CA PRO A 113 -8.61 -4.95 9.02
C PRO A 113 -7.11 -5.01 9.35
N ALA A 114 -6.45 -6.16 9.09
CA ALA A 114 -5.01 -6.32 9.26
C ALA A 114 -4.19 -5.74 8.09
N VAL A 115 -4.83 -5.29 7.02
CA VAL A 115 -4.23 -4.49 5.95
C VAL A 115 -4.37 -3.02 6.31
N HIS A 116 -3.25 -2.31 6.41
CA HIS A 116 -3.25 -0.90 6.86
C HIS A 116 -2.97 0.08 5.72
N LYS A 117 -2.39 -0.43 4.62
CA LYS A 117 -1.96 0.36 3.46
C LYS A 117 -2.40 -0.36 2.21
N VAL A 118 -3.14 0.33 1.35
CA VAL A 118 -3.63 -0.19 0.07
C VAL A 118 -3.56 0.91 -0.97
N LEU A 119 -2.92 0.59 -2.09
CA LEU A 119 -2.95 1.36 -3.32
C LEU A 119 -3.63 0.50 -4.38
N VAL A 120 -4.63 1.09 -5.04
CA VAL A 120 -5.42 0.45 -6.09
C VAL A 120 -5.19 1.20 -7.40
N ALA A 121 -4.96 0.43 -8.47
CA ALA A 121 -4.81 0.95 -9.81
C ALA A 121 -5.51 0.05 -10.82
N GLU A 122 -6.00 0.66 -11.91
CA GLU A 122 -6.45 -0.08 -13.09
C GLU A 122 -5.42 0.13 -14.20
N TYR A 123 -4.99 -0.99 -14.78
CA TYR A 123 -4.08 -1.05 -15.92
C TYR A 123 -4.84 -1.41 -17.19
N THR A 124 -4.50 -0.74 -18.28
CA THR A 124 -4.96 -1.03 -19.64
C THR A 124 -3.77 -0.94 -20.59
N GLU A 125 -3.95 -1.32 -21.86
CA GLU A 125 -2.91 -1.13 -22.88
C GLU A 125 -2.55 0.35 -23.09
N ASP A 126 -3.50 1.26 -22.84
CA ASP A 126 -3.34 2.70 -23.05
C ASP A 126 -2.69 3.42 -21.87
N GLY A 127 -2.64 2.78 -20.69
CA GLY A 127 -2.01 3.37 -19.51
C GLY A 127 -2.52 2.82 -18.18
N VAL A 128 -2.31 3.60 -17.12
CA VAL A 128 -2.70 3.24 -15.75
C VAL A 128 -3.37 4.43 -15.07
N ARG A 129 -4.49 4.15 -14.40
CA ARG A 129 -5.14 5.08 -13.48
C ARG A 129 -5.01 4.53 -12.06
N TYR A 130 -4.87 5.40 -11.07
CA TYR A 130 -4.70 4.99 -9.69
C TYR A 130 -5.36 5.96 -8.73
N HIS A 131 -5.69 5.50 -7.53
CA HIS A 131 -6.12 6.36 -6.46
C HIS A 131 -5.01 6.49 -5.40
N LEU A 132 -4.48 7.70 -5.27
CA LEU A 132 -3.48 8.06 -4.27
C LEU A 132 -3.74 9.49 -3.78
N PRO A 133 -4.49 9.66 -2.68
CA PRO A 133 -4.86 10.99 -2.22
C PRO A 133 -3.66 11.74 -1.66
N GLU A 134 -3.69 13.07 -1.78
CA GLU A 134 -2.73 13.90 -1.08
C GLU A 134 -2.91 13.67 0.43
N GLY A 135 -1.86 13.20 1.10
CA GLY A 135 -1.86 12.76 2.51
C GLY A 135 -1.99 13.90 3.52
N SER A 136 -2.86 14.86 3.21
CA SER A 136 -3.12 16.11 3.94
C SER A 136 -4.56 16.14 4.45
N ASN A 137 -5.13 14.99 4.84
CA ASN A 137 -6.49 14.94 5.37
C ASN A 137 -6.60 14.00 6.59
N ASP A 138 -7.69 14.13 7.33
CA ASP A 138 -7.93 13.42 8.60
C ASP A 138 -7.91 11.89 8.48
N ALA A 139 -7.99 11.34 7.25
CA ALA A 139 -8.03 9.91 6.97
C ALA A 139 -6.71 9.34 6.40
N THR A 140 -5.82 10.19 5.88
CA THR A 140 -4.58 9.75 5.20
C THR A 140 -3.43 10.67 5.61
N ASN A 141 -2.53 10.17 6.46
CA ASN A 141 -1.35 10.92 6.85
C ASN A 141 -0.29 10.88 5.74
N PHE A 142 0.47 11.97 5.58
CA PHE A 142 1.59 12.08 4.63
C PHE A 142 2.57 10.90 4.70
N VAL A 143 2.76 10.34 5.89
CA VAL A 143 3.56 9.13 6.15
C VAL A 143 2.99 7.93 5.40
N THR A 144 1.67 7.69 5.48
CA THR A 144 0.98 6.61 4.75
C THR A 144 1.18 6.72 3.25
N VAL A 145 1.13 7.93 2.68
CA VAL A 145 1.33 8.15 1.25
C VAL A 145 2.77 7.87 0.83
N ARG A 146 3.75 8.38 1.57
CA ARG A 146 5.18 8.09 1.32
C ARG A 146 5.48 6.59 1.43
N GLU A 147 4.85 5.91 2.39
CA GLU A 147 4.99 4.47 2.58
C GLU A 147 4.33 3.67 1.45
N MET A 148 3.18 4.11 0.92
CA MET A 148 2.55 3.50 -0.26
C MET A 148 3.41 3.66 -1.53
N VAL A 149 4.02 4.83 -1.75
CA VAL A 149 4.97 5.01 -2.87
C VAL A 149 6.20 4.13 -2.69
N GLY A 150 6.77 4.09 -1.48
CA GLY A 150 7.90 3.22 -1.16
C GLY A 150 7.55 1.73 -1.29
N LEU A 151 6.31 1.36 -1.02
CA LEU A 151 5.80 -0.01 -1.17
C LEU A 151 5.76 -0.44 -2.64
N VAL A 152 5.27 0.43 -3.55
CA VAL A 152 5.31 0.16 -5.00
C VAL A 152 6.74 -0.03 -5.47
N ASP A 153 7.67 0.86 -5.08
CA ASP A 153 9.09 0.72 -5.47
C ASP A 153 9.74 -0.55 -4.88
N TYR A 154 9.40 -0.91 -3.63
CA TYR A 154 9.92 -2.12 -2.99
C TYR A 154 9.43 -3.42 -3.66
N THR A 155 8.15 -3.47 -4.05
CA THR A 155 7.57 -4.64 -4.73
C THR A 155 7.98 -4.77 -6.20
N THR A 156 8.53 -3.71 -6.80
CA THR A 156 8.90 -3.68 -8.23
C THR A 156 10.41 -3.70 -8.49
N ASN A 157 11.21 -3.08 -7.62
CA ASN A 157 12.63 -2.79 -7.89
C ASN A 157 13.59 -3.27 -6.80
N SER A 158 13.10 -3.92 -5.73
CA SER A 158 13.98 -4.49 -4.71
C SER A 158 14.50 -5.88 -5.11
N PHE A 159 15.66 -6.26 -4.58
CA PHE A 159 16.20 -7.62 -4.73
C PHE A 159 15.29 -8.71 -4.12
N GLN A 160 14.28 -8.31 -3.34
CA GLN A 160 13.31 -9.20 -2.69
C GLN A 160 11.97 -9.24 -3.46
N ALA A 161 11.81 -8.48 -4.54
CA ALA A 161 10.57 -8.31 -5.29
C ALA A 161 9.98 -9.62 -5.84
N ALA A 162 10.83 -10.58 -6.19
CA ALA A 162 10.42 -11.84 -6.84
C ALA A 162 9.43 -12.68 -6.01
N GLY A 163 9.37 -12.50 -4.68
CA GLY A 163 8.44 -13.20 -3.79
C GLY A 163 7.30 -12.33 -3.23
N LEU A 164 7.13 -11.11 -3.73
CA LEU A 164 6.14 -10.15 -3.22
C LEU A 164 4.99 -9.93 -4.21
N SER A 165 5.09 -10.52 -5.40
CA SER A 165 4.19 -10.27 -6.53
C SER A 165 3.37 -11.52 -6.84
N VAL A 166 2.10 -11.50 -6.47
CA VAL A 166 1.15 -12.62 -6.60
C VAL A 166 0.29 -12.41 -7.85
N THR A 167 0.05 -13.49 -8.59
CA THR A 167 -0.97 -13.51 -9.66
C THR A 167 -2.24 -14.12 -9.11
N TYR A 168 -3.38 -13.50 -9.39
CA TYR A 168 -4.71 -14.00 -9.04
C TYR A 168 -5.55 -14.28 -10.29
#